data_AF-A0A254RKP4-F1
#
_entry.id   AF-A0A254RKP4-F1
#
_cell.length_a   1.000
_cell.length_b   1.000
_cell.length_c   1.000
_cell.angle_alpha   90.00
_cell.angle_beta   90.00
_cell.angle_gamma   90.00
#
_symmetry.space_group_name_H-M   'P 1'
#
loop_
_entity.id
_entity.type
_entity.pdbx_description
1 polymer ?
#
loop_
_entity_poly.entity_id
_entity_poly.type
_entity_poly.pdbx_seq_one_letter_code
_entity_poly.pdbx_strand_id
1 'polypeptide(L)'
;MDMIRERFKSMELKITDLSDYLHMSRTTIYNFMDAYDKGEKKLISQKVLKIFDYVTNNPSAGKKNVIAFILSDITDNMERIDNAANTALSPVMKYLAEYPESPKAEFIQLAVSTTDFDSILEYLLKVYPLLRNRRLSDAEIEFIKPYDDIRNIIDNCKEN
;
A
#
# COMPACT_ATOMS: atom_id res chain seq x y z
N MET A 1 -1.28 -2.06 -35.16
CA MET A 1 -1.44 -1.55 -33.79
C MET A 1 -0.46 -0.40 -33.68
N ASP A 2 -0.93 0.82 -33.40
CA ASP A 2 -0.02 1.95 -33.28
C ASP A 2 0.80 1.77 -31.99
N MET A 3 2.12 1.90 -32.10
CA MET A 3 3.01 1.82 -30.95
C MET A 3 2.58 2.86 -29.91
N ILE A 4 2.64 2.51 -28.63
CA ILE A 4 2.18 3.39 -27.55
C ILE A 4 2.90 4.75 -27.58
N ARG A 5 4.16 4.76 -28.03
CA ARG A 5 4.95 5.98 -28.24
C ARG A 5 4.34 6.91 -29.29
N GLU A 6 3.94 6.37 -30.44
CA GLU A 6 3.31 7.16 -31.51
C GLU A 6 1.94 7.66 -31.06
N ARG A 7 1.23 6.87 -30.26
CA ARG A 7 -0.03 7.29 -29.66
C ARG A 7 0.15 8.51 -28.75
N PHE A 8 1.13 8.51 -27.85
CA PHE A 8 1.44 9.69 -27.01
C PHE A 8 1.90 10.90 -27.83
N LYS A 9 2.68 10.66 -28.90
CA LYS A 9 3.12 11.72 -29.81
C LYS A 9 1.95 12.36 -30.56
N SER A 10 0.98 11.55 -31.02
CA SER A 10 -0.21 12.03 -31.76
C SER A 10 -1.11 12.95 -30.94
N MET A 11 -1.07 12.83 -29.61
CA MET A 11 -1.81 13.68 -28.68
C MET A 11 -0.97 14.84 -28.12
N GLU A 12 0.24 15.06 -28.63
CA GLU A 12 1.17 16.10 -28.14
C GLU A 12 1.53 15.96 -26.65
N LEU A 13 1.50 14.73 -26.13
CA LEU A 13 1.96 14.42 -24.78
C LEU A 13 3.43 14.02 -24.84
N LYS A 14 4.30 14.88 -24.29
CA LYS A 14 5.74 14.61 -24.30
C LYS A 14 6.09 13.63 -23.19
N ILE A 15 7.13 12.83 -23.44
CA ILE A 15 7.69 11.92 -22.44
C ILE A 15 8.24 12.68 -21.23
N THR A 16 8.69 13.93 -21.42
CA THR A 16 9.06 14.83 -20.32
C THR A 16 7.87 15.10 -19.40
N ASP A 17 6.70 15.39 -19.97
CA ASP A 17 5.49 15.67 -19.19
C ASP A 17 5.10 14.41 -18.39
N LEU A 18 5.14 13.23 -19.02
CA LEU A 18 4.91 11.93 -18.35
C LEU A 18 5.94 11.64 -17.25
N SER A 19 7.21 11.96 -17.48
CA SER A 19 8.30 11.85 -16.50
C SER A 19 8.00 12.65 -15.24
N ASP A 20 7.51 13.88 -15.42
CA ASP A 20 7.16 14.77 -14.32
C ASP A 20 5.90 14.29 -13.59
N TYR A 21 4.85 13.90 -14.32
CA TYR A 21 3.60 13.40 -13.71
C TYR A 21 3.76 12.06 -13.00
N LEU A 22 4.65 11.18 -13.48
CA LEU A 22 4.85 9.85 -12.92
C LEU A 22 5.99 9.78 -11.90
N HIS A 23 6.79 10.85 -11.77
CA HIS A 23 8.01 10.87 -10.97
C HIS A 23 8.98 9.74 -11.34
N MET A 24 9.14 9.49 -12.64
CA MET A 24 9.99 8.42 -13.17
C MET A 24 10.98 8.98 -14.18
N SER A 25 12.16 8.35 -14.31
CA SER A 25 13.10 8.75 -15.35
C SER A 25 12.51 8.52 -16.75
N ARG A 26 12.86 9.39 -17.71
CA ARG A 26 12.49 9.20 -19.13
C ARG A 26 12.93 7.84 -19.65
N THR A 27 14.11 7.36 -19.25
CA THR A 27 14.64 6.04 -19.62
C THR A 27 13.72 4.91 -19.14
N THR A 28 13.26 4.99 -17.90
CA THR A 28 12.31 4.02 -17.32
C THR A 28 11.00 4.01 -18.13
N ILE A 29 10.48 5.19 -18.49
CA ILE A 29 9.26 5.30 -19.29
C ILE A 29 9.46 4.69 -20.68
N TYR A 30 10.59 4.95 -21.34
CA TYR A 30 10.91 4.33 -22.63
C TYR A 30 10.97 2.80 -22.53
N ASN A 31 11.63 2.27 -21.50
CA ASN A 31 11.68 0.82 -21.29
C ASN A 31 10.28 0.21 -21.09
N PHE A 32 9.40 0.90 -20.36
CA PHE A 32 8.02 0.46 -20.18
C PHE A 32 7.21 0.52 -21.47
N MET A 33 7.41 1.53 -22.33
CA MET A 33 6.77 1.59 -23.63
C MET A 33 7.18 0.41 -24.51
N ASP A 34 8.48 0.12 -24.56
CA ASP A 34 9.01 -0.99 -25.34
C ASP A 34 8.49 -2.34 -24.82
N ALA A 35 8.41 -2.52 -23.49
CA ALA A 35 7.79 -3.70 -22.88
C ALA A 35 6.29 -3.80 -23.20
N TYR A 36 5.57 -2.67 -23.25
CA TYR A 36 4.14 -2.64 -23.57
C TYR A 36 3.87 -3.06 -25.00
N ASP A 37 4.63 -2.51 -25.95
CA ASP A 37 4.52 -2.82 -27.38
C ASP A 37 4.89 -4.29 -27.68
N LYS A 38 5.75 -4.91 -26.86
CA LYS A 38 6.09 -6.34 -26.91
C LYS A 38 5.09 -7.26 -26.20
N GLY A 39 4.11 -6.71 -25.48
CA GLY A 39 3.17 -7.48 -24.68
C GLY A 39 3.74 -8.01 -23.35
N GLU A 40 4.94 -7.58 -22.96
CA GLU A 40 5.64 -7.95 -21.72
C GLU A 40 5.08 -7.18 -20.51
N LYS A 41 3.75 -7.16 -20.36
CA LYS A 41 3.02 -6.33 -19.36
C LYS A 41 3.49 -6.55 -17.91
N LYS A 42 4.05 -7.74 -17.61
CA LYS A 42 4.59 -8.08 -16.27
C LYS A 42 5.80 -7.25 -15.87
N LEU A 43 6.51 -6.65 -16.83
CA LEU A 43 7.70 -5.81 -16.58
C LEU A 43 7.33 -4.34 -16.30
N ILE A 44 6.05 -3.98 -16.39
CA ILE A 44 5.56 -2.61 -16.29
C ILE A 44 4.92 -2.44 -14.92
N SER A 45 5.25 -1.35 -14.23
CA SER A 45 4.54 -1.00 -12.99
C SER A 45 3.03 -0.86 -13.25
N GLN A 46 2.19 -1.34 -12.32
CA GLN A 46 0.75 -1.36 -12.57
C GLN A 46 0.17 0.04 -12.86
N LYS A 47 0.69 1.07 -12.18
CA LYS A 47 0.30 2.47 -12.43
C LYS A 47 0.49 2.85 -13.90
N VAL A 48 1.67 2.56 -14.46
CA VAL A 48 1.99 2.88 -15.86
C VAL A 48 1.20 2.02 -16.83
N LEU A 49 1.01 0.74 -16.50
CA LEU A 49 0.24 -0.19 -17.33
C LEU A 49 -1.20 0.27 -17.51
N LYS A 50 -1.88 0.73 -16.44
CA LYS A 50 -3.22 1.30 -16.52
C LYS A 50 -3.31 2.51 -17.44
N ILE A 51 -2.31 3.39 -17.41
CA ILE A 51 -2.27 4.58 -18.29
C ILE A 51 -2.12 4.16 -19.75
N PHE A 52 -1.24 3.20 -20.04
CA PHE A 52 -1.04 2.70 -21.39
C PHE A 52 -2.28 1.97 -21.92
N ASP A 53 -2.92 1.15 -21.09
CA ASP A 53 -4.18 0.50 -21.42
C ASP A 53 -5.31 1.53 -21.65
N TYR A 54 -5.40 2.58 -20.83
CA TYR A 54 -6.38 3.65 -21.02
C TYR A 54 -6.18 4.36 -22.36
N VAL A 55 -4.95 4.76 -22.67
CA VAL A 55 -4.59 5.47 -23.91
C VAL A 55 -4.84 4.62 -25.16
N THR A 56 -4.60 3.32 -25.07
CA THR A 56 -4.81 2.35 -26.15
C THR A 56 -6.29 2.07 -26.38
N ASN A 57 -7.06 1.90 -25.31
CA ASN A 57 -8.49 1.58 -25.38
C ASN A 57 -9.38 2.80 -25.67
N ASN A 58 -8.83 4.02 -25.63
CA ASN A 58 -9.58 5.25 -25.89
C ASN A 58 -8.90 6.09 -27.01
N PRO A 59 -9.11 5.74 -28.30
CA PRO A 59 -8.49 6.42 -29.44
C PRO A 59 -8.88 7.90 -29.62
N SER A 60 -10.00 8.32 -29.04
CA SER A 60 -10.45 9.72 -29.04
C SER A 60 -9.91 10.54 -27.87
N ALA A 61 -9.28 9.90 -26.87
CA ALA A 61 -8.70 10.60 -25.72
C ALA A 61 -7.52 11.48 -26.16
N GLY A 62 -7.61 12.78 -25.88
CA GLY A 62 -6.52 13.72 -26.09
C GLY A 62 -5.69 13.95 -24.82
N LYS A 63 -4.66 14.79 -24.93
CA LYS A 63 -3.75 15.16 -23.83
C LYS A 63 -4.47 15.46 -22.51
N LYS A 64 -5.51 16.28 -22.56
CA LYS A 64 -6.26 16.69 -21.36
C LYS A 64 -6.90 15.49 -20.64
N ASN A 65 -7.48 14.55 -21.39
CA ASN A 65 -8.11 13.36 -20.82
C ASN A 65 -7.09 12.43 -20.17
N VAL A 66 -5.91 12.30 -20.77
CA VAL A 66 -4.83 11.45 -20.24
C VAL A 66 -4.18 12.09 -19.01
N ILE A 67 -3.92 13.40 -19.03
CA ILE A 67 -3.43 14.12 -17.85
C ILE A 67 -4.47 14.04 -16.74
N ALA A 68 -5.75 14.26 -17.04
CA ALA A 68 -6.82 14.11 -16.06
C ALA A 68 -6.89 12.70 -15.49
N PHE A 69 -6.66 11.65 -16.30
CA PHE A 69 -6.59 10.27 -15.84
C PHE A 69 -5.37 9.97 -14.97
N ILE A 70 -4.20 10.51 -15.34
CA ILE A 70 -2.97 10.37 -14.53
C ILE A 70 -3.16 11.09 -13.20
N LEU A 71 -3.69 12.30 -13.22
CA LEU A 71 -4.00 13.08 -12.03
C LEU A 71 -5.12 12.44 -11.21
N SER A 72 -6.14 11.85 -11.84
CA SER A 72 -7.24 11.18 -11.15
C SER A 72 -6.82 9.87 -10.51
N ASP A 73 -5.92 9.10 -11.12
CA ASP A 73 -5.33 7.90 -10.50
C ASP A 73 -4.30 8.31 -9.41
N ILE A 74 -3.63 9.47 -9.55
CA ILE A 74 -2.84 10.07 -8.47
C ILE A 74 -3.73 10.56 -7.33
N THR A 75 -4.86 11.22 -7.60
CA THR A 75 -5.83 11.65 -6.60
C THR A 75 -6.71 10.53 -6.10
N ASP A 76 -6.94 9.42 -6.81
CA ASP A 76 -7.61 8.24 -6.26
C ASP A 76 -6.64 7.49 -5.35
N ASN A 77 -5.32 7.51 -5.63
CA ASN A 77 -4.32 6.99 -4.70
C ASN A 77 -4.06 7.96 -3.54
N MET A 78 -4.08 9.29 -3.75
CA MET A 78 -3.97 10.30 -2.68
C MET A 78 -5.25 10.42 -1.87
N GLU A 79 -6.45 10.34 -2.46
CA GLU A 79 -7.74 10.24 -1.79
C GLU A 79 -7.92 8.86 -1.15
N ARG A 80 -7.29 7.78 -1.62
CA ARG A 80 -7.19 6.55 -0.82
C ARG A 80 -6.21 6.70 0.33
N ILE A 81 -5.19 7.56 0.23
CA ILE A 81 -4.27 7.90 1.33
C ILE A 81 -4.91 8.92 2.31
N ASP A 82 -5.75 9.84 1.83
CA ASP A 82 -6.41 10.91 2.59
C ASP A 82 -7.79 10.46 3.13
N ASN A 83 -8.51 9.59 2.43
CA ASN A 83 -9.62 8.82 3.02
C ASN A 83 -9.07 7.67 3.89
N ALA A 84 -7.84 7.20 3.67
CA ALA A 84 -7.12 6.43 4.70
C ALA A 84 -6.74 7.31 5.90
N ALA A 85 -6.46 8.60 5.71
CA ALA A 85 -6.25 9.57 6.79
C ALA A 85 -7.47 9.73 7.71
N ASN A 86 -8.67 9.42 7.22
CA ASN A 86 -9.90 9.35 8.00
C ASN A 86 -10.38 7.92 8.35
N THR A 87 -9.59 6.88 8.06
CA THR A 87 -9.85 5.51 8.55
C THR A 87 -8.68 5.03 9.42
N ALA A 88 -8.90 3.97 10.20
CA ALA A 88 -7.88 3.39 11.09
C ALA A 88 -6.58 2.94 10.37
N LEU A 89 -6.53 3.01 9.03
CA LEU A 89 -5.40 2.63 8.19
C LEU A 89 -4.29 3.70 8.13
N SER A 90 -4.59 4.99 8.27
CA SER A 90 -3.54 6.03 8.18
C SER A 90 -2.43 5.91 9.22
N PRO A 91 -2.73 5.66 10.52
CA PRO A 91 -1.68 5.46 11.51
C PRO A 91 -0.80 4.24 11.18
N VAL A 92 -1.37 3.18 10.62
CA VAL A 92 -0.64 1.97 10.23
C VAL A 92 0.26 2.25 9.04
N MET A 93 -0.28 2.85 7.98
CA MET A 93 0.47 3.18 6.76
C MET A 93 1.60 4.18 7.06
N LYS A 94 1.33 5.18 7.90
CA LYS A 94 2.35 6.13 8.38
C LYS A 94 3.45 5.41 9.15
N TYR A 95 3.10 4.53 10.09
CA TYR A 95 4.08 3.79 10.88
C TYR A 95 4.97 2.88 10.02
N LEU A 96 4.38 2.16 9.05
CA LEU A 96 5.15 1.29 8.15
C LEU A 96 6.10 2.08 7.24
N ALA A 97 5.73 3.31 6.86
CA ALA A 97 6.59 4.19 6.07
C ALA A 97 7.73 4.79 6.90
N GLU A 98 7.47 5.16 8.16
CA GLU A 98 8.48 5.75 9.06
C GLU A 98 9.44 4.71 9.63
N TYR A 99 8.99 3.46 9.85
CA TYR A 99 9.74 2.41 10.53
C TYR A 99 9.69 1.05 9.81
N PRO A 100 10.14 0.97 8.54
CA PRO A 100 9.98 -0.23 7.70
C PRO A 100 10.67 -1.47 8.26
N GLU A 101 11.81 -1.30 8.93
CA GLU A 101 12.63 -2.40 9.49
C GLU A 101 12.35 -2.67 10.98
N SER A 102 11.25 -2.13 11.53
CA SER A 102 10.91 -2.40 12.93
C SER A 102 10.31 -3.81 13.07
N PRO A 103 10.58 -4.54 14.18
CA PRO A 103 9.94 -5.84 14.44
C PRO A 103 8.40 -5.77 14.41
N LYS A 104 7.84 -4.60 14.74
CA LYS A 104 6.41 -4.34 14.64
C LYS A 104 5.93 -4.24 13.20
N ALA A 105 6.70 -3.60 12.30
CA ALA A 105 6.39 -3.56 10.88
C ALA A 105 6.50 -4.96 10.24
N GLU A 106 7.55 -5.71 10.56
CA GLU A 106 7.71 -7.11 10.12
C GLU A 106 6.54 -7.98 10.58
N PHE A 107 6.15 -7.88 11.86
CA PHE A 107 5.02 -8.65 12.38
C PHE A 107 3.69 -8.27 11.73
N ILE A 108 3.43 -6.98 11.45
CA ILE A 108 2.21 -6.56 10.74
C ILE A 108 2.16 -7.17 9.35
N GLN A 109 3.28 -7.19 8.62
CA GLN A 109 3.34 -7.82 7.29
C GLN A 109 3.10 -9.33 7.37
N LEU A 110 3.71 -10.00 8.35
CA LEU A 110 3.53 -11.43 8.58
C LEU A 110 2.08 -11.76 8.95
N ALA A 111 1.48 -11.03 9.90
CA ALA A 111 0.13 -11.22 10.39
C ALA A 111 -0.95 -11.03 9.31
N VAL A 112 -0.70 -10.17 8.32
CA VAL A 112 -1.62 -10.00 7.17
C VAL A 112 -1.45 -11.12 6.13
N SER A 113 -0.29 -11.78 6.12
CA SER A 113 0.07 -12.78 5.11
C SER A 113 -0.26 -14.23 5.51
N THR A 114 -0.66 -14.47 6.77
CA THR A 114 -1.03 -15.80 7.28
C THR A 114 -2.20 -15.70 8.25
N THR A 115 -2.95 -16.80 8.38
CA THR A 115 -4.06 -16.94 9.33
C THR A 115 -3.60 -17.52 10.68
N ASP A 116 -2.33 -17.93 10.81
CA ASP A 116 -1.80 -18.57 12.02
C ASP A 116 -1.95 -17.69 13.27
N PHE A 117 -2.06 -16.37 13.09
CA PHE A 117 -2.18 -15.40 14.17
C PHE A 117 -3.61 -14.92 14.43
N ASP A 118 -4.61 -15.34 13.65
CA ASP A 118 -5.97 -14.76 13.73
C ASP A 118 -6.59 -14.93 15.12
N SER A 119 -6.53 -16.15 15.68
CA SER A 119 -7.10 -16.44 17.01
C SER A 119 -6.38 -15.69 18.13
N ILE A 120 -5.05 -15.52 18.03
CA ILE A 120 -4.30 -14.77 19.05
C ILE A 120 -4.53 -13.27 18.91
N LEU A 121 -4.65 -12.74 17.70
CA LEU A 121 -4.99 -11.34 17.46
C LEU A 121 -6.39 -11.01 18.00
N GLU A 122 -7.37 -11.90 17.79
CA GLU A 122 -8.71 -11.76 18.37
C GLU A 122 -8.66 -11.73 19.90
N TYR A 123 -7.87 -12.63 20.51
CA TYR A 123 -7.65 -12.63 21.95
C TYR A 123 -7.02 -11.33 22.45
N LEU A 124 -5.95 -10.86 21.80
CA LEU A 124 -5.24 -9.62 22.17
C LEU A 124 -6.16 -8.39 22.06
N LEU A 125 -7.06 -8.35 21.08
CA LEU A 125 -8.05 -7.28 20.95
C LEU A 125 -9.05 -7.27 22.12
N LYS A 126 -9.44 -8.44 22.65
CA LYS A 126 -10.31 -8.57 23.83
C LYS A 126 -9.57 -8.21 25.12
N VAL A 127 -8.28 -8.52 25.22
CA VAL A 127 -7.44 -8.18 26.38
C VAL A 127 -7.15 -6.68 26.46
N TYR A 128 -6.88 -6.01 25.34
CA TYR A 128 -6.50 -4.58 25.28
C TYR A 128 -7.35 -3.63 26.16
N PRO A 129 -8.71 -3.65 26.11
CA PRO A 129 -9.53 -2.77 26.95
C PRO A 129 -9.40 -3.10 28.44
N LEU A 130 -9.13 -4.36 28.79
CA LEU A 130 -9.03 -4.83 30.17
C LEU A 130 -7.71 -4.39 30.82
N LEU A 131 -6.62 -4.25 30.06
CA LEU A 131 -5.32 -3.77 30.56
C LEU A 131 -5.37 -2.36 31.15
N ARG A 132 -6.35 -1.55 30.74
CA ARG A 132 -6.54 -0.17 31.22
C ARG A 132 -7.58 -0.06 32.33
N ASN A 133 -8.30 -1.14 32.61
CA ASN A 133 -9.36 -1.14 33.60
C ASN A 133 -8.78 -1.29 35.00
N ARG A 134 -9.17 -0.39 35.91
CA ARG A 134 -8.71 -0.39 37.32
C ARG A 134 -9.44 -1.43 38.18
N ARG A 135 -10.56 -1.99 37.70
CA ARG A 135 -11.36 -3.00 38.42
C ARG A 135 -11.85 -4.06 37.44
N LEU A 136 -11.27 -5.25 37.55
CA LEU A 136 -11.65 -6.43 36.77
C LEU A 136 -12.45 -7.39 37.66
N SER A 137 -13.39 -8.09 37.06
CA SER A 137 -14.04 -9.26 37.67
C SER A 137 -13.10 -10.46 37.70
N ASP A 138 -13.40 -11.44 38.55
CA ASP A 138 -12.59 -12.66 38.67
C ASP A 138 -12.46 -13.40 37.32
N ALA A 139 -13.52 -13.42 36.52
CA ALA A 139 -13.52 -14.01 35.19
C ALA A 139 -12.64 -13.25 34.19
N GLU A 140 -12.58 -11.91 34.28
CA GLU A 140 -11.69 -11.10 33.44
C GLU A 140 -10.23 -11.24 33.86
N ILE A 141 -9.96 -11.37 35.17
CA ILE A 141 -8.62 -11.67 35.69
C ILE A 141 -8.14 -13.03 35.15
N GLU A 142 -8.99 -14.05 35.22
CA GLU A 142 -8.69 -15.38 34.68
C GLU A 142 -8.46 -15.33 33.16
N PHE A 143 -9.27 -14.54 32.43
CA PHE A 143 -9.15 -14.37 30.99
C PHE A 143 -7.83 -13.71 30.55
N ILE A 144 -7.33 -12.73 31.31
CA ILE A 144 -6.08 -12.01 30.98
C ILE A 144 -4.83 -12.83 31.35
N LYS A 145 -4.93 -13.78 32.26
CA LYS A 145 -3.79 -14.53 32.81
C LYS A 145 -2.79 -15.05 31.75
N PRO A 146 -3.21 -15.66 30.61
CA PRO A 146 -2.26 -16.08 29.58
C PRO A 146 -1.41 -14.94 29.00
N TYR A 147 -1.96 -13.72 28.92
CA TYR A 147 -1.21 -12.54 28.48
C TYR A 147 -0.16 -12.13 29.52
N ASP A 148 -0.54 -12.09 30.80
CA ASP A 148 0.38 -11.73 31.89
C ASP A 148 1.50 -12.76 32.03
N ASP A 149 1.19 -14.06 31.89
CA ASP A 149 2.17 -15.13 31.93
C ASP A 149 3.21 -14.98 30.80
N ILE A 150 2.76 -14.74 29.56
CA ILE A 150 3.66 -14.49 28.41
C ILE A 150 4.52 -13.25 28.65
N ARG A 151 3.92 -12.16 29.15
CA ARG A 151 4.64 -10.92 29.43
C ARG A 151 5.72 -11.11 30.49
N ASN A 152 5.40 -11.81 31.59
CA ASN A 152 6.34 -12.12 32.65
C ASN A 152 7.51 -12.96 32.13
N ILE A 153 7.26 -13.94 31.25
CA ILE A 153 8.32 -14.72 30.61
C ILE A 153 9.24 -13.79 29.79
N ILE A 154 8.68 -12.93 28.95
CA ILE A 154 9.46 -12.03 28.10
C ILE A 154 10.29 -11.02 28.92
N ASP A 155 9.70 -10.45 29.96
CA ASP A 155 10.38 -9.45 30.79
C ASP A 155 11.51 -10.09 31.60
N ASN A 156 11.33 -11.30 32.14
CA ASN A 156 12.37 -12.05 32.84
C ASN A 156 13.48 -12.59 31.92
N CYS A 157 13.17 -12.83 30.64
CA CYS A 157 14.17 -13.22 29.63
C CYS A 157 15.07 -12.05 29.18
N LYS A 158 14.70 -10.79 29.45
CA LYS A 158 15.54 -9.61 29.15
C LYS A 158 16.53 -9.26 30.26
N GLU A 159 16.38 -9.85 31.45
CA GLU A 159 17.26 -9.62 32.61
C GLU A 159 18.43 -10.64 32.72
N ASN A 160 18.59 -11.54 31.74
CA ASN A 160 19.73 -12.46 31.61
C ASN A 160 20.46 -12.27 30.29
#